data_AF-A0A7W1N3A6-F1
#
_entry.id   AF-A0A7W1N3A6-F1
#
_cell.length_a   1.000
_cell.length_b   1.000
_cell.length_c   1.000
_cell.angle_alpha   90.00
_cell.angle_beta   90.00
_cell.angle_gamma   90.00
#
_symmetry.space_group_name_H-M   'P 1'
#
loop_
_entity.id
_entity.type
_entity.pdbx_description
1 polymer ?
#
loop_
_entity_poly.entity_id
_entity_poly.type
_entity_poly.pdbx_seq_one_letter_code
_entity_poly.pdbx_strand_id
1 'polypeptide(L)'
;MPSPGSRQWFENEHAVDWSVAKARGYHRWKTGDEFKSFTANVLGMTGTFRHNIAAQSPQGVIIPRSLGGKRDPVLGVYTPEFRPDVAVRTKGNLRFWHTHPTLAATTKSGNPKWPRDGIGRPLPPSAVHLAEHMSRHIARDKHPGDHAGVNVEVPHAHLGDPGKYLFVPGPGAKAFDVHPFMLERLGTCKRLFVGMEGCIKGDSMTTEVLSSDEFSDTAVISCASVTLHHAPLFEYFAACLLWGVEHHPDIASIQRRTQEVQVFLVPDADAFSKDEVRHQCMLFSMRMAQYFPNTFVAAPPPCTPGFGMHDNCLAGDKCKANGVDDFRAFGASLLDMRVLHRSFPTEAFNEWYARRAVEKNKRGRWQEGLAAEANLLSGMIWCADPDHKYRGHISALARVGRGSRSKVYEAAHRLIACGAITPDRPLDLIQRQYKRKDGTWITPFDFEDPPEFTLAPRLACPPDYFRLLKEIPPMLTLEDRVARLEESDARRTALEETDDQEILDDMLSDEQRHQDRPA
;
A
#
# COMPACT_ATOMS: atom_id res chain seq x y z
N MET A 1 -17.43 -26.51 -7.68
CA MET A 1 -17.02 -25.33 -6.90
C MET A 1 -17.96 -25.24 -5.71
N PRO A 2 -17.46 -25.18 -4.47
CA PRO A 2 -18.26 -24.89 -3.28
C PRO A 2 -19.15 -23.65 -3.47
N SER A 3 -20.32 -23.62 -2.83
CA SER A 3 -21.18 -22.42 -2.87
C SER A 3 -20.55 -21.31 -2.01
N PRO A 4 -20.42 -20.06 -2.50
CA PRO A 4 -19.83 -19.00 -1.69
C PRO A 4 -20.57 -18.78 -0.38
N GLY A 5 -19.81 -18.63 0.71
CA GLY A 5 -20.32 -18.55 2.08
C GLY A 5 -20.55 -19.91 2.78
N SER A 6 -20.36 -21.04 2.08
CA SER A 6 -20.35 -22.36 2.71
C SER A 6 -19.05 -22.64 3.46
N ARG A 7 -19.07 -23.61 4.39
CA ARG A 7 -17.88 -24.07 5.10
C ARG A 7 -16.75 -24.47 4.15
N GLN A 8 -17.08 -25.31 3.16
CA GLN A 8 -16.11 -25.78 2.16
C GLN A 8 -15.56 -24.63 1.31
N TRP A 9 -16.35 -23.59 1.07
CA TRP A 9 -15.88 -22.42 0.35
C TRP A 9 -14.81 -21.65 1.14
N PHE A 10 -15.04 -21.42 2.43
CA PHE A 10 -14.04 -20.78 3.30
C PHE A 10 -12.78 -21.63 3.46
N GLU A 11 -12.94 -22.90 3.79
CA GLU A 11 -11.81 -23.80 4.09
C GLU A 11 -11.00 -24.10 2.82
N ASN A 12 -11.65 -24.35 1.68
CA ASN A 12 -10.94 -24.82 0.47
C ASN A 12 -10.53 -23.70 -0.49
N GLU A 13 -11.29 -22.60 -0.58
CA GLU A 13 -10.96 -21.53 -1.54
C GLU A 13 -10.21 -20.36 -0.90
N HIS A 14 -10.32 -20.16 0.42
CA HIS A 14 -9.76 -18.98 1.08
C HIS A 14 -8.89 -19.30 2.30
N ALA A 15 -8.72 -20.59 2.64
CA ALA A 15 -8.01 -21.04 3.84
C ALA A 15 -8.48 -20.33 5.12
N VAL A 16 -9.79 -20.09 5.22
CA VAL A 16 -10.41 -19.52 6.41
C VAL A 16 -11.06 -20.65 7.20
N ASP A 17 -10.60 -20.89 8.43
CA ASP A 17 -11.23 -21.86 9.30
C ASP A 17 -12.66 -21.45 9.62
N TRP A 18 -13.54 -22.44 9.72
CA TRP A 18 -14.96 -22.18 9.91
C TRP A 18 -15.28 -21.48 11.24
N SER A 19 -14.48 -21.67 12.29
CA SER A 19 -14.63 -20.95 13.56
C SER A 19 -14.30 -19.47 13.43
N VAL A 20 -13.28 -19.11 12.63
CA VAL A 20 -12.93 -17.73 12.28
C VAL A 20 -14.07 -17.10 11.49
N ALA A 21 -14.55 -17.77 10.43
CA ALA A 21 -15.67 -17.26 9.64
C ALA A 21 -16.95 -17.07 10.50
N LYS A 22 -17.26 -18.02 11.38
CA LYS A 22 -18.40 -17.90 12.32
C LYS A 22 -18.25 -16.72 13.27
N ALA A 23 -17.07 -16.52 13.84
CA ALA A 23 -16.81 -15.43 14.78
C ALA A 23 -16.94 -14.06 14.10
N ARG A 24 -16.51 -13.91 12.85
CA ARG A 24 -16.76 -12.68 12.06
C ARG A 24 -18.25 -12.46 11.78
N GLY A 25 -19.02 -13.53 11.62
CA GLY A 25 -20.45 -13.45 11.32
C GLY A 25 -20.75 -13.19 9.84
N TYR A 26 -19.99 -13.82 8.93
CA TYR A 26 -20.30 -13.78 7.50
C TYR A 26 -21.78 -14.14 7.23
N HIS A 27 -22.44 -13.34 6.41
CA HIS A 27 -23.86 -13.51 6.12
C HIS A 27 -24.10 -13.71 4.63
N ARG A 28 -24.64 -14.87 4.26
CA ARG A 28 -25.02 -15.21 2.89
C ARG A 28 -26.39 -14.63 2.57
N TRP A 29 -26.49 -13.74 1.58
CA TRP A 29 -27.78 -13.36 1.01
C TRP A 29 -28.11 -14.28 -0.18
N LYS A 30 -29.37 -14.72 -0.27
CA LYS A 30 -29.88 -15.65 -1.28
C LYS A 30 -30.74 -14.95 -2.33
N THR A 31 -31.22 -13.75 -2.04
CA THR A 31 -32.01 -12.94 -2.97
C THR A 31 -31.59 -11.47 -2.94
N GLY A 32 -31.86 -10.77 -4.04
CA GLY A 32 -31.63 -9.33 -4.12
C GLY A 32 -32.46 -8.54 -3.08
N ASP A 33 -33.63 -9.04 -2.69
CA ASP A 33 -34.48 -8.37 -1.68
C ASP A 33 -33.95 -8.57 -0.25
N GLU A 34 -33.38 -9.73 0.05
CA GLU A 34 -32.65 -9.96 1.30
C GLU A 34 -31.47 -9.00 1.43
N PHE A 35 -30.65 -8.88 0.37
CA PHE A 35 -29.56 -7.89 0.33
C PHE A 35 -30.07 -6.46 0.51
N LYS A 36 -31.16 -6.08 -0.17
CA LYS A 36 -31.74 -4.74 -0.07
C LYS A 36 -32.25 -4.43 1.33
N SER A 37 -32.81 -5.44 2.01
CA SER A 37 -33.36 -5.34 3.36
C SER A 37 -32.22 -5.18 4.37
N PHE A 38 -31.20 -6.03 4.29
CA PHE A 38 -30.01 -5.94 5.14
C PHE A 38 -29.35 -4.56 5.05
N THR A 39 -29.18 -4.06 3.83
CA THR A 39 -28.44 -2.82 3.56
C THR A 39 -29.27 -1.55 3.73
N ALA A 40 -30.55 -1.64 4.11
CA ALA A 40 -31.43 -0.48 4.24
C ALA A 40 -30.95 0.55 5.27
N ASN A 41 -30.30 0.07 6.33
CA ASN A 41 -29.82 0.90 7.44
C ASN A 41 -28.29 1.08 7.45
N VAL A 42 -27.61 0.70 6.36
CA VAL A 42 -26.15 0.86 6.27
C VAL A 42 -25.82 2.30 5.91
N LEU A 43 -25.06 2.97 6.78
CA LEU A 43 -24.65 4.37 6.58
C LEU A 43 -23.89 4.55 5.26
N GLY A 44 -24.24 5.59 4.50
CA GLY A 44 -23.62 5.90 3.20
C GLY A 44 -24.11 5.03 2.03
N MET A 45 -24.98 4.05 2.28
CA MET A 45 -25.55 3.20 1.23
C MET A 45 -26.67 3.93 0.48
N THR A 46 -26.44 4.26 -0.79
CA THR A 46 -27.50 4.83 -1.65
C THR A 46 -28.45 3.76 -2.16
N GLY A 47 -29.73 4.12 -2.39
CA GLY A 47 -30.71 3.21 -3.01
C GLY A 47 -30.26 2.70 -4.38
N THR A 48 -29.63 3.56 -5.19
CA THR A 48 -29.10 3.19 -6.51
C THR A 48 -27.98 2.16 -6.43
N PHE A 49 -26.98 2.38 -5.57
CA PHE A 49 -25.87 1.43 -5.41
C PHE A 49 -26.38 0.04 -4.98
N ARG A 50 -27.30 0.02 -4.01
CA ARG A 50 -27.96 -1.19 -3.53
C ARG A 50 -28.72 -1.92 -4.63
N HIS A 51 -29.56 -1.20 -5.38
CA HIS A 51 -30.34 -1.76 -6.47
C HIS A 51 -29.45 -2.34 -7.57
N ASN A 52 -28.36 -1.64 -7.92
CA ASN A 52 -27.42 -2.08 -8.94
C ASN A 52 -26.73 -3.40 -8.57
N ILE A 53 -26.33 -3.59 -7.31
CA ILE A 53 -25.73 -4.85 -6.85
C ILE A 53 -26.78 -5.96 -6.91
N ALA A 54 -27.93 -5.75 -6.28
CA ALA A 54 -29.01 -6.75 -6.21
C ALA A 54 -29.50 -7.23 -7.58
N ALA A 55 -29.54 -6.33 -8.58
CA ALA A 55 -29.96 -6.64 -9.93
C ALA A 55 -28.92 -7.44 -10.73
N GLN A 56 -27.62 -7.18 -10.51
CA GLN A 56 -26.53 -7.86 -11.22
C GLN A 56 -26.13 -9.17 -10.55
N SER A 57 -26.27 -9.27 -9.23
CA SER A 57 -25.97 -10.48 -8.48
C SER A 57 -26.99 -10.65 -7.34
N PRO A 58 -28.04 -11.47 -7.53
CA PRO A 58 -29.06 -11.68 -6.52
C PRO A 58 -28.54 -12.48 -5.30
N GLN A 59 -27.31 -12.99 -5.35
CA GLN A 59 -26.70 -13.79 -4.31
C GLN A 59 -25.26 -13.33 -4.00
N GLY A 60 -24.81 -13.57 -2.78
CA GLY A 60 -23.45 -13.23 -2.36
C GLY A 60 -23.27 -13.22 -0.86
N VAL A 61 -22.13 -12.73 -0.41
CA VAL A 61 -21.71 -12.76 1.00
C VAL A 61 -21.48 -11.34 1.53
N ILE A 62 -22.19 -10.98 2.59
CA ILE A 62 -21.93 -9.80 3.41
C ILE A 62 -20.83 -10.16 4.41
N ILE A 63 -19.85 -9.29 4.50
CA ILE A 63 -18.69 -9.42 5.37
C ILE A 63 -18.76 -8.29 6.40
N PRO A 64 -19.17 -8.58 7.65
CA PRO A 64 -19.16 -7.59 8.70
C PRO A 64 -17.75 -7.08 8.97
N ARG A 65 -17.65 -5.76 9.12
CA ARG A 65 -16.41 -5.07 9.48
C ARG A 65 -16.55 -4.44 10.85
N SER A 66 -15.48 -4.48 11.64
CA SER A 66 -15.52 -4.04 13.02
C SER A 66 -14.13 -3.77 13.60
N LEU A 67 -14.10 -3.19 14.79
CA LEU A 67 -12.94 -3.20 15.67
C LEU A 67 -13.15 -4.30 16.72
N GLY A 68 -12.79 -5.55 16.39
CA GLY A 68 -12.91 -6.68 17.30
C GLY A 68 -14.35 -7.08 17.63
N GLY A 69 -15.24 -7.07 16.64
CA GLY A 69 -16.65 -7.44 16.80
C GLY A 69 -17.53 -6.33 17.41
N LYS A 70 -16.93 -5.23 17.88
CA LYS A 70 -17.67 -4.07 18.38
C LYS A 70 -17.79 -3.01 17.29
N ARG A 71 -18.96 -2.36 17.22
CA ARG A 71 -19.08 -1.08 16.53
C ARG A 71 -18.38 -0.05 17.41
N ASP A 72 -17.30 0.52 16.90
CA ASP A 72 -16.60 1.59 17.60
C ASP A 72 -17.56 2.78 17.81
N PRO A 73 -17.79 3.22 19.07
CA PRO A 73 -18.72 4.30 19.37
C PRO A 73 -18.18 5.70 19.00
N VAL A 74 -16.86 5.86 18.87
CA VAL A 74 -16.20 7.12 18.50
C VAL A 74 -16.18 7.27 16.98
N LEU A 75 -15.90 6.18 16.28
CA LEU A 75 -15.79 6.19 14.83
C LEU A 75 -17.17 6.00 14.19
N GLY A 76 -17.98 5.04 14.63
CA GLY A 76 -19.32 4.81 14.09
C GLY A 76 -19.39 4.54 12.58
N VAL A 77 -18.24 4.43 11.88
CA VAL A 77 -18.20 4.46 10.42
C VAL A 77 -18.10 3.07 9.77
N TYR A 78 -17.97 1.97 10.51
CA TYR A 78 -17.76 0.67 9.87
C TYR A 78 -18.91 0.28 8.93
N THR A 79 -18.63 0.27 7.64
CA THR A 79 -19.54 -0.24 6.62
C THR A 79 -19.12 -1.66 6.25
N PRO A 80 -20.07 -2.58 6.01
CA PRO A 80 -19.75 -3.93 5.58
C PRO A 80 -19.07 -3.93 4.21
N GLU A 81 -18.30 -4.97 3.98
CA GLU A 81 -17.82 -5.36 2.65
C GLU A 81 -18.80 -6.35 2.03
N PHE A 82 -18.95 -6.32 0.71
CA PHE A 82 -19.83 -7.24 -0.02
C PHE A 82 -19.05 -8.00 -1.06
N ARG A 83 -19.29 -9.32 -1.10
CA ARG A 83 -18.79 -10.22 -2.13
C ARG A 83 -19.95 -10.85 -2.90
N PRO A 84 -20.49 -10.21 -3.95
CA PRO A 84 -21.46 -10.85 -4.82
C PRO A 84 -20.86 -12.10 -5.49
N ASP A 85 -21.69 -13.09 -5.81
CA ASP A 85 -21.24 -14.30 -6.51
C ASP A 85 -20.72 -14.01 -7.91
N VAL A 86 -21.40 -13.08 -8.56
CA VAL A 86 -21.09 -12.58 -9.90
C VAL A 86 -20.48 -11.19 -9.72
N ALA A 87 -19.34 -10.94 -10.33
CA ALA A 87 -18.71 -9.63 -10.27
C ALA A 87 -19.67 -8.56 -10.79
N VAL A 88 -19.86 -7.46 -10.05
CA VAL A 88 -20.84 -6.42 -10.38
C VAL A 88 -20.19 -5.07 -10.62
N ARG A 89 -20.90 -4.22 -11.35
CA ARG A 89 -20.50 -2.84 -11.66
C ARG A 89 -21.20 -1.90 -10.70
N THR A 90 -20.42 -1.15 -9.92
CA THR A 90 -20.97 -0.20 -8.93
C THR A 90 -21.24 1.19 -9.52
N LYS A 91 -20.55 1.55 -10.59
CA LYS A 91 -20.67 2.83 -11.29
C LYS A 91 -21.68 2.82 -12.45
N GLY A 92 -22.70 1.95 -12.38
CA GLY A 92 -23.73 1.80 -13.43
C GLY A 92 -23.15 1.45 -14.82
N ASN A 93 -23.91 1.70 -15.88
CA ASN A 93 -23.45 1.58 -17.28
C ASN A 93 -22.51 2.72 -17.69
N LEU A 94 -21.62 3.19 -16.78
CA LEU A 94 -20.60 4.16 -17.15
C LEU A 94 -19.68 3.51 -18.19
N ARG A 95 -19.82 4.03 -19.41
CA ARG A 95 -19.03 3.70 -20.59
C ARG A 95 -17.79 4.57 -20.59
N PHE A 96 -16.62 3.94 -20.50
CA PHE A 96 -15.33 4.58 -20.73
C PHE A 96 -15.10 4.60 -22.23
N TRP A 97 -15.36 5.73 -22.86
CA TRP A 97 -15.15 5.91 -24.28
C TRP A 97 -13.68 6.18 -24.55
N HIS A 98 -13.10 5.44 -25.50
CA HIS A 98 -11.77 5.74 -26.01
C HIS A 98 -11.59 5.25 -27.46
N THR A 99 -10.45 5.58 -28.04
CA THR A 99 -10.02 5.14 -29.38
C THR A 99 -8.51 4.98 -29.42
N HIS A 100 -8.05 4.09 -30.30
CA HIS A 100 -6.64 3.76 -30.48
C HIS A 100 -6.18 4.01 -31.92
N PRO A 101 -6.05 5.29 -32.36
CA PRO A 101 -5.61 5.57 -33.71
C PRO A 101 -4.17 5.09 -33.93
N THR A 102 -3.90 4.57 -35.13
CA THR A 102 -2.54 4.17 -35.55
C THR A 102 -1.64 5.39 -35.79
N LEU A 103 -2.23 6.56 -36.07
CA LEU A 103 -1.51 7.82 -36.25
C LEU A 103 -2.05 8.87 -35.28
N ALA A 104 -1.15 9.60 -34.61
CA ALA A 104 -1.53 10.71 -33.75
C ALA A 104 -2.29 11.78 -34.55
N ALA A 105 -3.50 12.13 -34.12
CA ALA A 105 -4.15 13.34 -34.60
C ALA A 105 -3.30 14.54 -34.14
N THR A 106 -2.64 15.23 -35.08
CA THR A 106 -1.74 16.35 -34.79
C THR A 106 -2.47 17.62 -34.30
N THR A 107 -3.81 17.63 -34.29
CA THR A 107 -4.64 18.77 -33.89
C THR A 107 -5.87 18.31 -33.11
N LYS A 108 -6.37 19.15 -32.17
CA LYS A 108 -7.62 18.89 -31.41
C LYS A 108 -8.85 18.69 -32.32
N SER A 109 -8.85 19.26 -33.52
CA SER A 109 -9.89 19.08 -34.54
C SER A 109 -9.86 17.70 -35.23
N GLY A 110 -8.75 16.98 -35.13
CA GLY A 110 -8.60 15.63 -35.66
C GLY A 110 -9.00 14.51 -34.69
N ASN A 111 -9.35 14.85 -33.44
CA ASN A 111 -9.78 13.84 -32.47
C ASN A 111 -11.09 13.19 -32.93
N PRO A 112 -11.19 11.84 -32.84
CA PRO A 112 -12.42 11.15 -33.17
C PRO A 112 -13.60 11.65 -32.34
N LYS A 113 -14.78 11.75 -32.97
CA LYS A 113 -15.98 12.34 -32.35
C LYS A 113 -16.64 11.39 -31.36
N TRP A 114 -17.17 11.95 -30.28
CA TRP A 114 -17.91 11.23 -29.25
C TRP A 114 -19.23 10.67 -29.83
N PRO A 115 -19.45 9.34 -29.82
CA PRO A 115 -20.64 8.76 -30.44
C PRO A 115 -21.94 9.01 -29.67
N ARG A 116 -21.87 9.45 -28.41
CA ARG A 116 -23.02 9.54 -27.51
C ARG A 116 -23.86 10.79 -27.71
N ASP A 117 -23.29 11.84 -28.27
CA ASP A 117 -23.83 13.19 -28.07
C ASP A 117 -24.75 13.62 -29.22
N GLY A 118 -24.69 12.97 -30.38
CA GLY A 118 -25.30 13.45 -31.64
C GLY A 118 -24.72 14.78 -32.17
N ILE A 119 -24.04 15.54 -31.30
CA ILE A 119 -23.46 16.87 -31.52
C ILE A 119 -22.05 16.77 -32.13
N GLY A 120 -21.45 15.57 -32.14
CA GLY A 120 -20.15 15.35 -32.79
C GLY A 120 -18.96 16.04 -32.10
N ARG A 121 -19.02 16.21 -30.77
CA ARG A 121 -17.92 16.77 -29.99
C ARG A 121 -16.69 15.85 -30.07
N PRO A 122 -15.46 16.36 -30.22
CA PRO A 122 -14.27 15.52 -30.21
C PRO A 122 -14.10 14.82 -28.85
N LEU A 123 -13.58 13.58 -28.85
CA LEU A 123 -13.14 12.91 -27.62
C LEU A 123 -12.05 13.75 -26.93
N PRO A 124 -12.03 13.79 -25.58
CA PRO A 124 -10.95 14.45 -24.86
C PRO A 124 -9.61 13.75 -25.18
N PRO A 125 -8.48 14.48 -25.24
CA PRO A 125 -7.17 13.88 -25.53
C PRO A 125 -6.83 12.69 -24.63
N SER A 126 -7.23 12.72 -23.35
CA SER A 126 -7.05 11.62 -22.40
C SER A 126 -7.82 10.33 -22.74
N ALA A 127 -8.68 10.34 -23.75
CA ALA A 127 -9.44 9.20 -24.26
C ALA A 127 -8.98 8.78 -25.68
N VAL A 128 -7.92 9.39 -26.20
CA VAL A 128 -7.33 9.06 -27.50
C VAL A 128 -5.91 8.58 -27.22
N HIS A 129 -5.67 7.29 -27.35
CA HIS A 129 -4.37 6.69 -27.02
C HIS A 129 -3.71 6.14 -28.28
N LEU A 130 -2.39 6.22 -28.40
CA LEU A 130 -1.73 5.57 -29.54
C LEU A 130 -1.73 4.06 -29.36
N ALA A 131 -1.98 3.32 -30.45
CA ALA A 131 -2.06 1.87 -30.42
C ALA A 131 -0.77 1.22 -29.87
N GLU A 132 0.39 1.79 -30.21
CA GLU A 132 1.71 1.37 -29.68
C GLU A 132 1.78 1.43 -28.15
N HIS A 133 1.24 2.48 -27.54
CA HIS A 133 1.24 2.68 -26.09
C HIS A 133 0.21 1.80 -25.38
N MET A 134 -0.82 1.35 -26.09
CA MET A 134 -1.95 0.58 -25.55
C MET A 134 -1.99 -0.86 -26.06
N SER A 135 -0.89 -1.39 -26.59
CA SER A 135 -0.80 -2.78 -27.09
C SER A 135 -1.27 -3.82 -26.08
N ARG A 136 -0.92 -3.68 -24.80
CA ARG A 136 -1.42 -4.53 -23.70
C ARG A 136 -2.92 -4.44 -23.49
N HIS A 137 -3.50 -3.25 -23.63
CA HIS A 137 -4.95 -3.05 -23.55
C HIS A 137 -5.65 -3.62 -24.79
N ILE A 138 -5.07 -3.47 -25.98
CA ILE A 138 -5.59 -4.03 -27.24
C ILE A 138 -5.58 -5.56 -27.18
N ALA A 139 -4.53 -6.16 -26.63
CA ALA A 139 -4.44 -7.61 -26.43
C ALA A 139 -5.38 -8.13 -25.33
N ARG A 140 -6.02 -7.25 -24.54
CA ARG A 140 -6.90 -7.66 -23.45
C ARG A 140 -8.20 -8.22 -24.00
N ASP A 141 -8.64 -9.33 -23.41
CA ASP A 141 -9.95 -9.95 -23.66
C ASP A 141 -10.62 -10.29 -22.31
N LYS A 142 -10.98 -9.25 -21.55
CA LYS A 142 -11.61 -9.39 -20.24
C LYS A 142 -13.10 -9.02 -20.25
N HIS A 143 -13.54 -8.18 -21.18
CA HIS A 143 -14.89 -7.60 -21.17
C HIS A 143 -15.59 -7.67 -22.54
N PRO A 144 -16.92 -7.77 -22.56
CA PRO A 144 -17.67 -7.49 -23.78
C PRO A 144 -17.36 -6.07 -24.28
N GLY A 145 -16.76 -5.97 -25.46
CA GLY A 145 -16.26 -4.71 -26.04
C GLY A 145 -14.76 -4.46 -25.88
N ASP A 146 -14.01 -5.35 -25.21
CA ASP A 146 -12.56 -5.39 -25.28
C ASP A 146 -12.08 -5.68 -26.71
N HIS A 147 -10.81 -5.38 -26.96
CA HIS A 147 -10.21 -5.38 -28.30
C HIS A 147 -9.90 -6.79 -28.81
N ALA A 148 -9.69 -7.77 -27.92
CA ALA A 148 -9.38 -9.16 -28.27
C ALA A 148 -8.24 -9.28 -29.32
N GLY A 149 -7.22 -8.44 -29.19
CA GLY A 149 -6.08 -8.36 -30.10
C GLY A 149 -6.31 -7.52 -31.36
N VAL A 150 -7.51 -6.99 -31.58
CA VAL A 150 -7.86 -6.15 -32.73
C VAL A 150 -7.81 -4.69 -32.32
N ASN A 151 -6.93 -3.90 -32.97
CA ASN A 151 -6.92 -2.46 -32.77
C ASN A 151 -8.22 -1.83 -33.30
N VAL A 152 -8.99 -1.19 -32.42
CA VAL A 152 -10.21 -0.47 -32.82
C VAL A 152 -9.90 1.04 -32.91
N GLU A 153 -9.69 1.50 -34.14
CA GLU A 153 -9.39 2.92 -34.45
C GLU A 153 -10.62 3.85 -34.34
N VAL A 154 -11.82 3.27 -34.19
CA VAL A 154 -13.05 4.03 -33.98
C VAL A 154 -13.35 4.19 -32.49
N PRO A 155 -13.93 5.33 -32.06
CA PRO A 155 -14.45 5.52 -30.72
C PRO A 155 -15.38 4.39 -30.30
N HIS A 156 -15.00 3.68 -29.26
CA HIS A 156 -15.79 2.61 -28.66
C HIS A 156 -15.74 2.77 -27.15
N ALA A 157 -16.61 2.04 -26.45
CA ALA A 157 -16.72 2.15 -25.01
C ALA A 157 -16.50 0.83 -24.32
N HIS A 158 -15.67 0.86 -23.28
CA HIS A 158 -15.60 -0.24 -22.33
C HIS A 158 -16.59 0.00 -21.23
N LEU A 159 -17.22 -1.10 -20.88
CA LEU A 159 -18.08 -1.21 -19.75
C LEU A 159 -17.16 -1.36 -18.52
N GLY A 160 -17.20 -0.43 -17.57
CA GLY A 160 -16.26 -0.38 -16.42
C GLY A 160 -16.04 -1.68 -15.65
N ASP A 161 -14.84 -1.91 -15.14
CA ASP A 161 -14.44 -3.21 -14.59
C ASP A 161 -15.38 -3.68 -13.44
N PRO A 162 -16.01 -4.87 -13.57
CA PRO A 162 -16.83 -5.43 -12.51
C PRO A 162 -15.94 -5.87 -11.34
N GLY A 163 -16.39 -5.62 -10.11
CA GLY A 163 -15.69 -6.00 -8.89
C GLY A 163 -16.37 -7.17 -8.19
N LYS A 164 -15.56 -8.10 -7.64
CA LYS A 164 -16.04 -9.15 -6.73
C LYS A 164 -16.05 -8.73 -5.27
N TYR A 165 -15.32 -7.69 -4.89
CA TYR A 165 -15.33 -7.12 -3.54
C TYR A 165 -15.72 -5.66 -3.63
N LEU A 166 -16.76 -5.29 -2.87
CA LEU A 166 -17.38 -3.97 -2.95
C LEU A 166 -17.43 -3.35 -1.56
N PHE A 167 -17.14 -2.07 -1.51
CA PHE A 167 -17.23 -1.26 -0.29
C PHE A 167 -18.26 -0.17 -0.47
N VAL A 168 -19.01 0.13 0.60
CA VAL A 168 -19.92 1.28 0.62
C VAL A 168 -19.10 2.56 0.50
N PRO A 169 -19.35 3.43 -0.50
CA PRO A 169 -18.60 4.67 -0.65
C PRO A 169 -18.69 5.54 0.61
N GLY A 170 -17.54 6.01 1.10
CA GLY A 170 -17.47 6.90 2.25
C GLY A 170 -16.26 6.61 3.15
N PRO A 171 -16.15 7.31 4.29
CA PRO A 171 -15.05 7.10 5.22
C PRO A 171 -15.08 5.71 5.86
N GLY A 172 -16.25 5.05 5.89
CA GLY A 172 -16.42 3.71 6.43
C GLY A 172 -15.72 2.60 5.67
N ALA A 173 -15.72 2.71 4.33
CA ALA A 173 -14.89 1.85 3.50
C ALA A 173 -13.41 1.97 3.87
N LYS A 174 -12.99 3.12 4.40
CA LYS A 174 -11.60 3.44 4.69
C LYS A 174 -11.09 2.94 6.04
N ALA A 175 -11.94 2.37 6.88
CA ALA A 175 -11.55 1.95 8.23
C ALA A 175 -10.58 0.76 8.20
N PHE A 176 -9.76 0.61 9.25
CA PHE A 176 -9.05 -0.64 9.55
C PHE A 176 -10.01 -1.59 10.24
N ASP A 177 -10.08 -2.82 9.76
CA ASP A 177 -10.88 -3.88 10.33
C ASP A 177 -10.01 -4.82 11.16
N VAL A 178 -10.53 -5.24 12.31
CA VAL A 178 -9.89 -6.15 13.24
C VAL A 178 -10.85 -7.29 13.51
N HIS A 179 -10.41 -8.51 13.23
CA HIS A 179 -11.19 -9.71 13.53
C HIS A 179 -11.44 -9.82 15.05
N PRO A 180 -12.61 -10.28 15.53
CA PRO A 180 -12.90 -10.45 16.95
C PRO A 180 -11.79 -11.12 17.76
N PHE A 181 -11.18 -12.18 17.23
CA PHE A 181 -10.08 -12.91 17.89
C PHE A 181 -8.74 -12.16 17.94
N MET A 182 -8.58 -11.07 17.18
CA MET A 182 -7.31 -10.35 17.10
C MET A 182 -7.25 -9.13 18.02
N LEU A 183 -8.40 -8.64 18.53
CA LEU A 183 -8.44 -7.41 19.30
C LEU A 183 -7.54 -7.45 20.55
N GLU A 184 -7.63 -8.52 21.34
CA GLU A 184 -6.81 -8.68 22.55
C GLU A 184 -5.32 -8.82 22.20
N ARG A 185 -5.01 -9.47 21.07
CA ARG A 185 -3.62 -9.65 20.62
C ARG A 185 -2.97 -8.36 20.12
N LEU A 186 -3.72 -7.41 19.57
CA LEU A 186 -3.16 -6.11 19.13
C LEU A 186 -2.44 -5.37 20.26
N GLY A 187 -2.94 -5.52 21.48
CA GLY A 187 -2.38 -4.91 22.69
C GLY A 187 -1.09 -5.54 23.19
N THR A 188 -0.65 -6.68 22.66
CA THR A 188 0.54 -7.41 23.16
C THR A 188 1.40 -8.04 22.06
N CYS A 189 1.00 -7.92 20.79
CA CYS A 189 1.70 -8.58 19.69
C CYS A 189 3.12 -8.02 19.49
N LYS A 190 4.05 -8.90 19.12
CA LYS A 190 5.37 -8.53 18.58
C LYS A 190 5.38 -8.53 17.05
N ARG A 191 4.41 -9.18 16.41
CA ARG A 191 4.22 -9.19 14.96
C ARG A 191 2.80 -8.78 14.59
N LEU A 192 2.69 -7.93 13.58
CA LEU A 192 1.42 -7.43 13.06
C LEU A 192 1.36 -7.66 11.56
N PHE A 193 0.47 -8.53 11.09
CA PHE A 193 0.14 -8.62 9.67
C PHE A 193 -0.98 -7.66 9.33
N VAL A 194 -0.79 -6.88 8.26
CA VAL A 194 -1.76 -5.93 7.72
C VAL A 194 -2.17 -6.40 6.34
N GLY A 195 -3.27 -7.16 6.29
CA GLY A 195 -3.83 -7.67 5.04
C GLY A 195 -4.49 -6.57 4.25
N MET A 196 -4.05 -6.35 3.02
CA MET A 196 -4.67 -5.36 2.15
C MET A 196 -5.68 -6.03 1.20
N GLU A 197 -6.73 -5.29 0.88
CA GLU A 197 -7.79 -5.72 -0.05
C GLU A 197 -8.78 -6.74 0.51
N GLY A 198 -9.33 -6.41 1.68
CA GLY A 198 -10.56 -7.01 2.18
C GLY A 198 -10.37 -7.96 3.34
N CYS A 199 -11.47 -8.23 4.04
CA CYS A 199 -11.42 -8.91 5.33
C CYS A 199 -11.16 -10.41 5.20
N ILE A 200 -11.51 -11.02 4.07
CA ILE A 200 -11.32 -12.47 3.86
C ILE A 200 -9.85 -12.88 3.87
N LYS A 201 -8.97 -12.04 3.32
CA LYS A 201 -7.51 -12.24 3.39
C LYS A 201 -7.01 -12.09 4.82
N GLY A 202 -7.50 -11.08 5.54
CA GLY A 202 -7.24 -10.92 6.97
C GLY A 202 -7.66 -12.14 7.78
N ASP A 203 -8.80 -12.73 7.47
CA ASP A 203 -9.33 -13.91 8.17
C ASP A 203 -8.56 -15.19 7.81
N SER A 204 -8.02 -15.29 6.59
CA SER A 204 -7.13 -16.38 6.18
C SER A 204 -5.84 -16.35 7.00
N MET A 205 -5.25 -15.17 7.16
CA MET A 205 -4.08 -14.98 8.04
C MET A 205 -4.41 -15.20 9.51
N THR A 206 -5.58 -14.74 9.96
CA THR A 206 -6.09 -14.98 11.33
C THR A 206 -6.19 -16.47 11.60
N THR A 207 -6.62 -17.27 10.62
CA THR A 207 -6.68 -18.74 10.72
C THR A 207 -5.32 -19.35 11.00
N GLU A 208 -4.26 -18.91 10.31
CA GLU A 208 -2.90 -19.37 10.62
C GLU A 208 -2.44 -18.96 12.01
N VAL A 209 -2.62 -17.68 12.34
CA VAL A 209 -2.17 -17.10 13.61
C VAL A 209 -2.80 -17.77 14.83
N LEU A 210 -4.00 -18.34 14.67
CA LEU A 210 -4.69 -19.09 15.72
C LEU A 210 -4.35 -20.58 15.75
N SER A 211 -3.84 -21.15 14.65
CA SER A 211 -3.58 -22.60 14.53
C SER A 211 -2.15 -23.01 14.85
N SER A 212 -1.23 -22.07 15.06
CA SER A 212 0.17 -22.35 15.35
C SER A 212 0.68 -21.53 16.54
N ASP A 213 1.34 -22.21 17.47
CA ASP A 213 2.01 -21.61 18.64
C ASP A 213 3.12 -20.64 18.23
N GLU A 214 3.70 -20.85 17.05
CA GLU A 214 4.69 -19.96 16.48
C GLU A 214 4.14 -18.55 16.33
N PHE A 215 2.83 -18.36 16.14
CA PHE A 215 2.17 -17.06 16.01
C PHE A 215 1.46 -16.59 17.29
N SER A 216 1.84 -17.13 18.45
CA SER A 216 1.26 -16.77 19.75
C SER A 216 1.35 -15.27 20.07
N ASP A 217 2.38 -14.59 19.59
CA ASP A 217 2.62 -13.15 19.74
C ASP A 217 2.21 -12.32 18.51
N THR A 218 1.38 -12.88 17.63
CA THR A 218 1.01 -12.24 16.37
C THR A 218 -0.44 -11.76 16.37
N ALA A 219 -0.66 -10.58 15.80
CA ALA A 219 -1.99 -10.06 15.50
C ALA A 219 -2.16 -9.84 13.99
N VAL A 220 -3.42 -9.81 13.56
CA VAL A 220 -3.81 -9.54 12.18
C VAL A 220 -4.84 -8.43 12.14
N ILE A 221 -4.65 -7.50 11.22
CA ILE A 221 -5.66 -6.52 10.82
C ILE A 221 -5.83 -6.57 9.31
N SER A 222 -6.98 -6.07 8.84
CA SER A 222 -7.24 -5.89 7.43
C SER A 222 -7.57 -4.45 7.08
N CYS A 223 -7.18 -4.02 5.89
CA CYS A 223 -7.65 -2.79 5.30
C CYS A 223 -8.30 -3.09 3.95
N ALA A 224 -9.40 -2.39 3.67
CA ALA A 224 -10.17 -2.62 2.45
C ALA A 224 -9.42 -2.26 1.16
N SER A 225 -8.34 -1.47 1.24
CA SER A 225 -7.60 -1.02 0.07
C SER A 225 -6.24 -0.45 0.48
N VAL A 226 -5.23 -0.72 -0.33
CA VAL A 226 -3.85 -0.21 -0.25
C VAL A 226 -3.78 1.33 -0.27
N THR A 227 -4.81 1.98 -0.82
CA THR A 227 -4.91 3.45 -0.81
C THR A 227 -5.34 3.98 0.55
N LEU A 228 -5.80 3.16 1.51
CA LEU A 228 -6.39 3.65 2.75
C LEU A 228 -5.41 4.13 3.82
N HIS A 229 -4.11 4.15 3.54
CA HIS A 229 -3.12 4.80 4.41
C HIS A 229 -3.47 6.26 4.74
N HIS A 230 -4.32 6.93 3.96
CA HIS A 230 -4.82 8.28 4.22
C HIS A 230 -6.23 8.33 4.84
N ALA A 231 -6.71 7.24 5.42
CA ALA A 231 -7.89 7.27 6.26
C ALA A 231 -7.61 8.18 7.48
N PRO A 232 -8.53 9.09 7.85
CA PRO A 232 -8.40 9.86 9.10
C PRO A 232 -8.26 8.99 10.36
N LEU A 233 -8.63 7.71 10.23
CA LEU A 233 -8.58 6.71 11.29
C LEU A 233 -7.21 6.07 11.45
N PHE A 234 -6.27 6.31 10.53
CA PHE A 234 -4.95 5.72 10.59
C PHE A 234 -4.20 6.14 11.87
N GLU A 235 -4.19 7.43 12.18
CA GLU A 235 -3.54 7.96 13.37
C GLU A 235 -4.19 7.42 14.65
N TYR A 236 -5.52 7.33 14.68
CA TYR A 236 -6.26 6.75 15.80
C TYR A 236 -5.92 5.27 15.98
N PHE A 237 -5.87 4.53 14.88
CA PHE A 237 -5.54 3.11 14.88
C PHE A 237 -4.08 2.86 15.30
N ALA A 238 -3.13 3.64 14.78
CA ALA A 238 -1.75 3.63 15.22
C ALA A 238 -1.66 3.93 16.72
N ALA A 239 -2.40 4.92 17.22
CA ALA A 239 -2.45 5.22 18.64
C ALA A 239 -3.00 4.04 19.47
N CYS A 240 -4.04 3.35 19.00
CA CYS A 240 -4.57 2.15 19.66
C CYS A 240 -3.54 1.01 19.75
N LEU A 241 -2.75 0.79 18.68
CA LEU A 241 -1.66 -0.18 18.67
C LEU A 241 -0.53 0.19 19.65
N LEU A 242 -0.29 1.48 19.84
CA LEU A 242 0.80 2.01 20.68
C LEU A 242 0.43 2.10 22.16
N TRP A 243 -0.82 2.40 22.46
CA TRP A 243 -1.27 2.58 23.84
C TRP A 243 -1.78 1.29 24.48
N GLY A 244 -2.15 0.29 23.68
CA GLY A 244 -2.98 -0.80 24.18
C GLY A 244 -4.40 -0.30 24.47
N VAL A 245 -5.37 -1.22 24.57
CA VAL A 245 -6.78 -0.84 24.73
C VAL A 245 -7.07 -0.33 26.15
N GLU A 246 -6.20 -0.58 27.13
CA GLU A 246 -6.55 -0.41 28.54
C GLU A 246 -5.72 0.59 29.34
N HIS A 247 -4.51 1.01 28.93
CA HIS A 247 -3.64 1.84 29.78
C HIS A 247 -3.05 3.05 29.04
N HIS A 248 -2.72 4.10 29.80
CA HIS A 248 -1.96 5.25 29.32
C HIS A 248 -0.46 4.99 29.57
N PRO A 249 0.28 4.36 28.64
CA PRO A 249 1.71 4.16 28.81
C PRO A 249 2.46 5.50 28.80
N ASP A 250 3.57 5.55 29.53
CA ASP A 250 4.52 6.65 29.40
C ASP A 250 5.17 6.66 27.99
N ILE A 251 5.84 7.77 27.65
CA ILE A 251 6.46 7.95 26.33
C ILE A 251 7.54 6.89 26.05
N ALA A 252 8.30 6.46 27.07
CA ALA A 252 9.38 5.49 26.91
C ALA A 252 8.83 4.09 26.59
N SER A 253 7.73 3.70 27.23
CA SER A 253 6.96 2.50 26.95
C SER A 253 6.44 2.49 25.50
N ILE A 254 5.89 3.62 25.03
CA ILE A 254 5.44 3.76 23.64
C ILE A 254 6.63 3.60 22.68
N GLN A 255 7.73 4.31 22.92
CA GLN A 255 8.94 4.25 22.06
C GLN A 255 9.59 2.87 22.02
N ARG A 256 9.58 2.13 23.13
CA ARG A 256 10.09 0.76 23.14
C ARG A 256 9.18 -0.14 22.31
N ARG A 257 7.87 -0.03 22.50
CA ARG A 257 6.87 -0.81 21.78
C ARG A 257 6.90 -0.55 20.27
N THR A 258 7.03 0.70 19.83
CA THR A 258 7.16 1.04 18.40
C THR A 258 8.34 0.32 17.76
N GLN A 259 9.43 0.14 18.49
CA GLN A 259 10.65 -0.53 18.02
C GLN A 259 10.55 -2.06 18.07
N GLU A 260 9.83 -2.63 19.03
CA GLU A 260 9.71 -4.09 19.17
C GLU A 260 8.75 -4.72 18.15
N VAL A 261 7.69 -4.00 17.75
CA VAL A 261 6.66 -4.54 16.84
C VAL A 261 7.16 -4.57 15.40
N GLN A 262 7.15 -5.76 14.80
CA GLN A 262 7.36 -5.96 13.36
C GLN A 262 6.04 -5.90 12.62
N VAL A 263 5.94 -5.02 11.63
CA VAL A 263 4.73 -4.83 10.82
C VAL A 263 4.95 -5.41 9.43
N PHE A 264 4.09 -6.32 8.99
CA PHE A 264 4.11 -6.90 7.66
C PHE A 264 2.90 -6.44 6.87
N LEU A 265 3.14 -5.57 5.91
CA LEU A 265 2.15 -5.12 4.93
C LEU A 265 2.01 -6.16 3.83
N VAL A 266 0.84 -6.81 3.76
CA VAL A 266 0.59 -7.90 2.81
C VAL A 266 -0.29 -7.39 1.67
N PRO A 267 0.30 -7.06 0.50
CA PRO A 267 -0.44 -6.55 -0.64
C PRO A 267 -1.20 -7.68 -1.34
N ASP A 268 -1.97 -7.31 -2.36
CA ASP A 268 -2.57 -8.30 -3.24
C ASP A 268 -1.55 -8.93 -4.20
N ALA A 269 -1.98 -10.04 -4.82
CA ALA A 269 -1.34 -10.76 -5.91
C ALA A 269 -0.68 -9.89 -6.97
N ASP A 270 -1.38 -8.82 -7.29
CA ASP A 270 -1.03 -7.93 -8.36
C ASP A 270 0.23 -7.11 -8.04
N ALA A 271 0.79 -7.19 -6.82
CA ALA A 271 2.02 -6.50 -6.45
C ALA A 271 3.23 -6.84 -7.35
N PHE A 272 3.25 -8.02 -7.99
CA PHE A 272 4.30 -8.40 -8.95
C PHE A 272 4.01 -7.94 -10.38
N SER A 273 2.74 -7.76 -10.74
CA SER A 273 2.30 -7.48 -12.11
C SER A 273 1.83 -6.04 -12.34
N LYS A 274 1.54 -5.31 -11.25
CA LYS A 274 1.03 -3.94 -11.23
C LYS A 274 1.88 -3.07 -10.29
N ASP A 275 2.69 -2.20 -10.90
CA ASP A 275 3.53 -1.27 -10.16
C ASP A 275 2.72 -0.34 -9.26
N GLU A 276 1.47 -0.02 -9.61
CA GLU A 276 0.60 0.81 -8.78
C GLU A 276 0.28 0.19 -7.42
N VAL A 277 0.04 -1.13 -7.38
CA VAL A 277 -0.24 -1.86 -6.13
C VAL A 277 1.00 -1.85 -5.26
N ARG A 278 2.16 -2.18 -5.86
CA ARG A 278 3.45 -2.17 -5.19
C ARG A 278 3.80 -0.78 -4.64
N HIS A 279 3.68 0.28 -5.44
CA HIS A 279 3.93 1.65 -5.02
C HIS A 279 3.01 2.08 -3.89
N GLN A 280 1.71 1.75 -3.96
CA GLN A 280 0.78 2.10 -2.88
C GLN A 280 1.14 1.41 -1.56
N CYS A 281 1.63 0.18 -1.61
CA CYS A 281 2.09 -0.54 -0.44
C CYS A 281 3.40 0.02 0.12
N MET A 282 4.34 0.42 -0.74
CA MET A 282 5.58 1.09 -0.31
C MET A 282 5.29 2.45 0.36
N LEU A 283 4.40 3.25 -0.24
CA LEU A 283 3.95 4.51 0.36
C LEU A 283 3.28 4.28 1.72
N PHE A 284 2.50 3.21 1.86
CA PHE A 284 1.92 2.84 3.15
C PHE A 284 2.99 2.37 4.14
N SER A 285 3.96 1.57 3.70
CA SER A 285 5.10 1.11 4.50
C SER A 285 5.86 2.28 5.10
N MET A 286 6.13 3.31 4.30
CA MET A 286 6.77 4.54 4.76
C MET A 286 5.97 5.28 5.82
N ARG A 287 4.65 5.37 5.64
CA ARG A 287 3.78 6.02 6.63
C ARG A 287 3.76 5.22 7.93
N MET A 288 3.68 3.88 7.85
CA MET A 288 3.76 2.98 9.00
C MET A 288 5.11 3.08 9.69
N ALA A 289 6.21 3.16 8.94
CA ALA A 289 7.57 3.26 9.47
C ALA A 289 7.82 4.51 10.34
N GLN A 290 7.00 5.56 10.17
CA GLN A 290 7.02 6.73 11.08
C GLN A 290 6.59 6.38 12.51
N TYR A 291 5.81 5.30 12.66
CA TYR A 291 5.31 4.79 13.94
C TYR A 291 5.97 3.46 14.32
N PHE A 292 6.30 2.60 13.35
CA PHE A 292 6.84 1.27 13.56
C PHE A 292 8.05 1.08 12.64
N PRO A 293 9.27 1.44 13.06
CA PRO A 293 10.46 1.41 12.20
C PRO A 293 10.70 0.06 11.51
N ASN A 294 10.30 -1.03 12.17
CA ASN A 294 10.34 -2.39 11.65
C ASN A 294 9.12 -2.73 10.78
N THR A 295 8.83 -1.90 9.78
CA THR A 295 7.75 -2.16 8.80
C THR A 295 8.31 -2.74 7.50
N PHE A 296 7.71 -3.85 7.06
CA PHE A 296 8.06 -4.59 5.86
C PHE A 296 6.86 -4.70 4.93
N VAL A 297 7.12 -4.84 3.63
CA VAL A 297 6.11 -5.30 2.66
C VAL A 297 6.45 -6.75 2.33
N ALA A 298 5.51 -7.67 2.52
CA ALA A 298 5.70 -9.09 2.28
C ALA A 298 4.57 -9.61 1.39
N ALA A 299 4.89 -10.42 0.40
CA ALA A 299 3.91 -11.01 -0.50
C ALA A 299 4.22 -12.49 -0.74
N PRO A 300 3.23 -13.31 -1.11
CA PRO A 300 3.49 -14.64 -1.65
C PRO A 300 4.58 -14.58 -2.74
N PRO A 301 5.51 -15.54 -2.84
CA PRO A 301 6.50 -15.54 -3.90
C PRO A 301 5.82 -15.61 -5.28
N PRO A 302 6.39 -14.99 -6.32
CA PRO A 302 5.81 -15.07 -7.65
C PRO A 302 5.87 -16.52 -8.15
N CYS A 303 4.78 -17.06 -8.68
CA CYS A 303 4.82 -18.39 -9.31
C CYS A 303 5.63 -18.33 -10.60
N THR A 304 6.94 -18.44 -10.47
CA THR A 304 7.89 -18.49 -11.59
C THR A 304 8.63 -19.83 -11.49
N PRO A 305 8.74 -20.61 -12.58
CA PRO A 305 9.48 -21.85 -12.58
C PRO A 305 10.90 -21.64 -12.02
N GLY A 306 11.30 -22.47 -11.05
CA GLY A 306 12.63 -22.40 -10.41
C GLY A 306 12.71 -21.64 -9.07
N PHE A 307 11.62 -21.01 -8.60
CA PHE A 307 11.59 -20.31 -7.31
C PHE A 307 11.04 -21.13 -6.13
N GLY A 308 11.05 -22.47 -6.24
CA GLY A 308 10.76 -23.36 -5.11
C GLY A 308 9.32 -23.36 -4.58
N MET A 309 8.37 -22.75 -5.31
CA MET A 309 6.96 -22.95 -4.96
C MET A 309 6.56 -24.41 -5.16
N HIS A 310 5.70 -24.92 -4.26
CA HIS A 310 5.06 -26.21 -4.41
C HIS A 310 4.49 -26.37 -5.82
N ASP A 311 4.81 -27.48 -6.50
CA ASP A 311 4.33 -27.82 -7.85
C ASP A 311 2.78 -27.70 -7.98
N ASN A 312 2.07 -27.77 -6.86
CA ASN A 312 0.62 -27.65 -6.74
C ASN A 312 0.06 -26.24 -7.00
N CYS A 313 0.89 -25.19 -6.99
CA CYS A 313 0.47 -23.80 -7.21
C CYS A 313 0.39 -23.41 -8.71
N LEU A 314 0.88 -24.29 -9.60
CA LEU A 314 0.86 -24.11 -11.04
C LEU A 314 -0.28 -24.93 -11.66
N ALA A 315 -1.07 -24.32 -12.53
CA ALA A 315 -2.00 -25.04 -13.40
C ALA A 315 -1.79 -24.61 -14.84
N GLY A 316 -0.93 -25.35 -15.54
CA GLY A 316 -0.32 -24.88 -16.78
C GLY A 316 0.57 -23.66 -16.50
N ASP A 317 0.53 -22.68 -17.39
CA ASP A 317 1.38 -21.48 -17.31
C ASP A 317 0.85 -20.37 -16.38
N LYS A 318 -0.23 -20.62 -15.63
CA LYS A 318 -0.87 -19.61 -14.77
C LYS A 318 -0.66 -19.94 -13.29
N CYS A 319 -0.10 -18.97 -12.58
CA CYS A 319 -0.06 -18.92 -11.11
C CYS A 319 -1.48 -18.97 -10.55
N LYS A 320 -1.78 -19.95 -9.71
CA LYS A 320 -3.05 -19.99 -8.97
C LYS A 320 -2.99 -19.27 -7.62
N ALA A 321 -1.81 -19.18 -7.02
CA ALA A 321 -1.58 -18.49 -5.75
C ALA A 321 -1.41 -16.98 -5.99
N ASN A 322 -2.51 -16.30 -6.28
CA ASN A 322 -2.48 -14.87 -6.52
C ASN A 322 -2.54 -14.15 -5.15
N GLY A 323 -3.54 -14.40 -4.31
CA GLY A 323 -3.62 -13.77 -2.97
C GLY A 323 -2.88 -14.52 -1.86
N VAL A 324 -2.75 -13.88 -0.69
CA VAL A 324 -2.31 -14.58 0.54
C VAL A 324 -3.29 -15.69 0.94
N ASP A 325 -4.59 -15.49 0.69
CA ASP A 325 -5.62 -16.49 0.92
C ASP A 325 -5.49 -17.69 -0.02
N ASP A 326 -5.17 -17.45 -1.29
CA ASP A 326 -4.86 -18.54 -2.23
C ASP A 326 -3.57 -19.26 -1.81
N PHE A 327 -2.51 -18.52 -1.47
CA PHE A 327 -1.22 -19.06 -1.03
C PHE A 327 -1.38 -19.98 0.18
N ARG A 328 -2.19 -19.56 1.16
CA ARG A 328 -2.58 -20.35 2.32
C ARG A 328 -3.43 -21.57 1.95
N ALA A 329 -4.34 -21.46 0.97
CA ALA A 329 -5.15 -22.58 0.50
C ALA A 329 -4.30 -23.69 -0.15
N PHE A 330 -3.10 -23.36 -0.62
CA PHE A 330 -2.10 -24.34 -1.07
C PHE A 330 -1.23 -24.93 0.07
N GLY A 331 -1.49 -24.56 1.32
CA GLY A 331 -0.80 -25.10 2.50
C GLY A 331 0.49 -24.37 2.88
N ALA A 332 0.84 -23.27 2.22
CA ALA A 332 2.03 -22.49 2.56
C ALA A 332 1.82 -21.65 3.84
N SER A 333 2.89 -21.32 4.54
CA SER A 333 2.88 -20.48 5.74
C SER A 333 3.02 -18.99 5.42
N LEU A 334 2.48 -18.12 6.27
CA LEU A 334 2.83 -16.70 6.26
C LEU A 334 4.34 -16.45 6.38
N LEU A 335 5.10 -17.37 6.99
CA LEU A 335 6.56 -17.27 7.07
C LEU A 335 7.28 -17.52 5.74
N ASP A 336 6.61 -18.22 4.81
CA ASP A 336 7.11 -18.50 3.47
C ASP A 336 6.91 -17.30 2.52
N MET A 337 6.24 -16.24 2.98
CA MET A 337 6.09 -15.02 2.20
C MET A 337 7.45 -14.33 2.03
N ARG A 338 7.64 -13.78 0.83
CA ARG A 338 8.84 -13.03 0.50
C ARG A 338 8.69 -11.58 0.92
N VAL A 339 9.63 -11.10 1.71
CA VAL A 339 9.77 -9.68 2.00
C VAL A 339 10.27 -8.96 0.73
N LEU A 340 9.43 -8.07 0.18
CA LEU A 340 9.71 -7.24 -0.99
C LEU A 340 10.52 -5.98 -0.66
N HIS A 341 10.89 -5.83 0.61
CA HIS A 341 11.46 -4.62 1.20
C HIS A 341 12.69 -4.11 0.45
N ARG A 342 12.80 -2.79 0.32
CA ARG A 342 14.03 -2.10 -0.05
C ARG A 342 14.58 -1.35 1.15
N SER A 343 15.79 -1.69 1.59
CA SER A 343 16.48 -0.89 2.61
C SER A 343 16.74 0.46 2.00
N PHE A 344 16.14 1.46 2.63
CA PHE A 344 16.47 2.84 2.38
C PHE A 344 17.95 3.04 2.69
N PRO A 345 18.76 3.62 1.78
CA PRO A 345 20.11 4.05 2.12
C PRO A 345 19.99 5.28 3.03
N THR A 346 19.69 5.02 4.31
CA THR A 346 19.56 6.02 5.38
C THR A 346 20.79 6.90 5.44
N GLU A 347 21.98 6.34 5.27
CA GLU A 347 23.25 7.08 5.30
C GLU A 347 23.35 8.12 4.17
N ALA A 348 23.16 7.73 2.91
CA ALA A 348 23.26 8.65 1.77
C ALA A 348 22.20 9.76 1.83
N PHE A 349 21.01 9.43 2.33
CA PHE A 349 19.95 10.40 2.58
C PHE A 349 20.27 11.34 3.75
N ASN A 350 20.73 10.79 4.88
CA ASN A 350 21.11 11.55 6.07
C ASN A 350 22.27 12.49 5.78
N GLU A 351 23.26 12.03 4.99
CA GLU A 351 24.38 12.83 4.54
C GLU A 351 23.91 13.97 3.62
N TRP A 352 23.05 13.68 2.64
CA TRP A 352 22.46 14.71 1.78
C TRP A 352 21.67 15.74 2.60
N TYR A 353 20.85 15.27 3.56
CA TYR A 353 20.05 16.12 4.42
C TYR A 353 20.92 16.99 5.32
N ALA A 354 21.94 16.42 5.96
CA ALA A 354 22.89 17.12 6.82
C ALA A 354 23.65 18.21 6.05
N ARG A 355 24.23 17.88 4.88
CA ARG A 355 24.92 18.86 4.01
C ARG A 355 23.99 20.02 3.63
N ARG A 356 22.76 19.72 3.25
CA ARG A 356 21.79 20.74 2.82
C ARG A 356 21.23 21.58 3.97
N ALA A 357 21.08 20.99 5.15
CA ALA A 357 20.75 21.71 6.38
C ALA A 357 21.86 22.71 6.75
N VAL A 358 23.14 22.33 6.61
CA VAL A 358 24.31 23.20 6.85
C VAL A 358 24.38 24.35 5.84
N GLU A 359 24.25 24.08 4.54
CA GLU A 359 24.31 25.10 3.47
C GLU A 359 23.26 26.21 3.62
N LYS A 360 22.09 25.90 4.19
CA LYS A 360 20.92 26.79 4.22
C LYS A 360 20.63 27.42 5.60
N ASN A 361 21.44 27.14 6.62
CA ASN A 361 21.22 27.54 8.03
C ASN A 361 21.36 29.05 8.34
N LYS A 362 21.15 29.95 7.38
CA LYS A 362 21.36 31.40 7.56
C LYS A 362 20.09 32.24 7.84
N ARG A 363 18.85 31.70 7.77
CA ARG A 363 17.62 32.55 7.76
C ARG A 363 16.32 32.06 8.47
N GLY A 364 16.35 31.07 9.36
CA GLY A 364 15.28 30.84 10.37
C GLY A 364 13.86 30.37 9.93
N ARG A 365 13.43 30.48 8.66
CA ARG A 365 12.10 30.00 8.18
C ARG A 365 12.13 28.57 7.58
N TRP A 366 13.10 27.74 7.98
CA TRP A 366 13.63 26.64 7.15
C TRP A 366 13.17 25.21 7.48
N GLN A 367 12.79 24.94 8.73
CA GLN A 367 12.59 23.55 9.18
C GLN A 367 11.45 22.84 8.44
N GLU A 368 10.35 23.53 8.15
CA GLU A 368 9.23 22.94 7.40
C GLU A 368 9.59 22.63 5.93
N GLY A 369 10.39 23.49 5.29
CA GLY A 369 10.79 23.32 3.89
C GLY A 369 11.75 22.15 3.69
N LEU A 370 12.72 22.01 4.60
CA LEU A 370 13.67 20.89 4.62
C LEU A 370 12.98 19.57 4.98
N ALA A 371 12.09 19.56 5.97
CA ALA A 371 11.32 18.36 6.31
C ALA A 371 10.44 17.89 5.14
N ALA A 372 9.83 18.81 4.39
CA ALA A 372 9.07 18.47 3.19
C ALA A 372 9.96 17.92 2.06
N GLU A 373 11.14 18.50 1.83
CA GLU A 373 12.15 17.99 0.88
C GLU A 373 12.63 16.58 1.26
N ALA A 374 12.95 16.39 2.54
CA ALA A 374 13.40 15.13 3.13
C ALA A 374 12.34 14.03 2.99
N ASN A 375 11.10 14.32 3.37
CA ASN A 375 10.00 13.38 3.25
C ASN A 375 9.69 13.02 1.80
N LEU A 376 9.74 14.02 0.90
CA LEU A 376 9.52 13.81 -0.53
C LEU A 376 10.61 12.91 -1.13
N LEU A 377 11.87 13.27 -0.88
CA LEU A 377 13.01 12.53 -1.42
C LEU A 377 13.06 11.10 -0.85
N SER A 378 12.77 10.93 0.44
CA SER A 378 12.61 9.61 1.04
C SER A 378 11.54 8.79 0.33
N GLY A 379 10.39 9.42 0.06
CA GLY A 379 9.29 8.87 -0.71
C GLY A 379 9.70 8.33 -2.06
N MET A 380 10.44 9.15 -2.81
CA MET A 380 10.89 8.84 -4.15
C MET A 380 11.94 7.72 -4.16
N ILE A 381 12.89 7.73 -3.24
CA ILE A 381 13.90 6.67 -3.10
C ILE A 381 13.24 5.33 -2.80
N TRP A 382 12.30 5.29 -1.85
CA TRP A 382 11.61 4.05 -1.47
C TRP A 382 10.77 3.47 -2.61
N CYS A 383 10.14 4.34 -3.38
CA CYS A 383 9.20 3.95 -4.44
C CYS A 383 9.81 3.96 -5.84
N ALA A 384 11.11 4.23 -5.99
CA ALA A 384 11.77 4.18 -7.29
C ALA A 384 11.76 2.74 -7.83
N ASP A 385 12.01 2.54 -9.10
CA ASP A 385 12.25 1.23 -9.72
C ASP A 385 13.74 0.84 -9.62
N PRO A 386 14.12 -0.39 -10.04
CA PRO A 386 15.54 -0.79 -10.08
C PRO A 386 16.42 0.09 -10.97
N ASP A 387 15.82 0.81 -11.93
CA ASP A 387 16.47 1.82 -12.76
C ASP A 387 16.53 3.22 -12.11
N HIS A 388 16.23 3.31 -10.81
CA HIS A 388 16.25 4.52 -9.98
C HIS A 388 15.25 5.60 -10.40
N LYS A 389 14.18 5.18 -11.09
CA LYS A 389 13.11 6.10 -11.51
C LYS A 389 11.87 5.94 -10.65
N TYR A 390 11.34 7.06 -10.16
CA TYR A 390 10.02 7.11 -9.54
C TYR A 390 8.97 7.48 -10.57
N ARG A 391 7.94 6.62 -10.73
CA ARG A 391 6.87 6.74 -11.74
C ARG A 391 5.49 7.06 -11.18
N GLY A 392 5.35 7.21 -9.86
CA GLY A 392 4.07 7.49 -9.24
C GLY A 392 3.64 8.96 -9.34
N HIS A 393 2.37 9.25 -9.04
CA HIS A 393 1.88 10.63 -9.01
C HIS A 393 2.45 11.43 -7.82
N ILE A 394 2.70 12.73 -8.01
CA ILE A 394 3.11 13.62 -6.91
C ILE A 394 2.03 13.74 -5.82
N SER A 395 0.76 13.58 -6.21
CA SER A 395 -0.36 13.53 -5.28
C SER A 395 -0.34 12.29 -4.39
N ALA A 396 0.40 11.24 -4.76
CA ALA A 396 0.66 10.08 -3.91
C ALA A 396 1.78 10.40 -2.89
N LEU A 397 2.87 11.04 -3.31
CA LEU A 397 3.96 11.48 -2.42
C LEU A 397 3.50 12.53 -1.41
N ALA A 398 2.63 13.46 -1.82
CA ALA A 398 2.04 14.46 -0.93
C ALA A 398 1.27 13.84 0.25
N ARG A 399 0.69 12.65 0.04
CA ARG A 399 -0.02 11.91 1.10
C ARG A 399 0.92 11.29 2.12
N VAL A 400 2.15 10.97 1.73
CA VAL A 400 3.17 10.37 2.62
C VAL A 400 3.92 11.45 3.40
N GLY A 401 4.27 12.56 2.75
CA GLY A 401 5.05 13.64 3.38
C GLY A 401 4.29 14.56 4.32
N ARG A 402 3.03 14.24 4.67
CA ARG A 402 2.12 15.06 5.51
C ARG A 402 2.02 16.53 5.06
N GLY A 403 2.14 16.78 3.75
CA GLY A 403 2.19 18.12 3.16
C GLY A 403 1.01 18.40 2.23
N SER A 404 0.72 19.68 1.99
CA SER A 404 -0.16 20.05 0.89
C SER A 404 0.51 19.73 -0.45
N ARG A 405 -0.27 19.52 -1.51
CA ARG A 405 0.28 19.29 -2.86
C ARG A 405 1.17 20.44 -3.32
N SER A 406 0.85 21.68 -2.92
CA SER A 406 1.70 22.86 -3.17
C SER A 406 3.06 22.72 -2.49
N LYS A 407 3.09 22.38 -1.20
CA LYS A 407 4.36 22.18 -0.45
C LYS A 407 5.22 21.09 -1.10
N VAL A 408 4.60 20.02 -1.60
CA VAL A 408 5.31 18.92 -2.26
C VAL A 408 5.81 19.31 -3.64
N TYR A 409 5.03 20.06 -4.40
CA TYR A 409 5.46 20.61 -5.68
C TYR A 409 6.65 21.57 -5.52
N GLU A 410 6.59 22.47 -4.54
CA GLU A 410 7.71 23.35 -4.21
C GLU A 410 8.95 22.55 -3.76
N ALA A 411 8.75 21.50 -2.95
CA ALA A 411 9.84 20.61 -2.56
C ALA A 411 10.46 19.92 -3.77
N ALA A 412 9.67 19.44 -4.73
CA ALA A 412 10.16 18.83 -5.97
C ALA A 412 11.03 19.82 -6.77
N HIS A 413 10.58 21.06 -6.95
CA HIS A 413 11.38 22.11 -7.60
C HIS A 413 12.69 22.38 -6.86
N ARG A 414 12.67 22.40 -5.53
CA ARG A 414 13.90 22.59 -4.73
C ARG A 414 14.86 21.40 -4.82
N LEU A 415 14.35 20.18 -4.99
CA LEU A 415 15.15 18.97 -5.23
C LEU A 415 15.75 18.96 -6.64
N ILE A 416 15.00 19.41 -7.64
CA ILE A 416 15.49 19.59 -9.03
C ILE A 416 16.60 20.64 -9.06
N ALA A 417 16.36 21.79 -8.43
CA ALA A 417 17.33 22.89 -8.41
C ALA A 417 18.67 22.51 -7.77
N CYS A 418 18.71 21.47 -6.92
CA CYS A 418 19.96 20.95 -6.36
C CYS A 418 20.43 19.63 -6.97
N GLY A 419 19.83 19.20 -8.08
CA GLY A 419 20.19 17.98 -8.78
C GLY A 419 20.00 16.70 -7.96
N ALA A 420 19.12 16.70 -6.96
CA ALA A 420 18.78 15.49 -6.22
C ALA A 420 17.87 14.56 -7.04
N ILE A 421 17.04 15.16 -7.91
CA ILE A 421 16.15 14.47 -8.84
C ILE A 421 16.18 15.17 -10.19
N THR A 422 15.96 14.42 -11.26
CA THR A 422 15.83 14.93 -12.63
C THR A 422 14.53 14.41 -13.24
N PRO A 423 13.57 15.28 -13.60
CA PRO A 423 12.36 14.83 -14.26
C PRO A 423 12.66 14.56 -15.74
N ASP A 424 11.94 13.61 -16.35
CA ASP A 424 12.00 13.32 -17.79
C ASP A 424 11.42 14.45 -18.66
N ARG A 425 10.67 15.37 -18.04
CA ARG A 425 10.00 16.50 -18.69
C ARG A 425 9.85 17.69 -17.73
N PRO A 426 9.61 18.91 -18.23
CA PRO A 426 9.29 20.07 -17.38
C PRO A 426 8.10 19.79 -16.44
N LEU A 427 8.20 20.30 -15.20
CA LEU A 427 7.11 20.21 -14.23
C LEU A 427 6.04 21.28 -14.49
N ASP A 428 5.40 21.21 -15.64
CA ASP A 428 4.32 22.12 -16.00
C ASP A 428 3.08 21.74 -15.19
N LEU A 429 2.71 22.59 -14.23
CA LEU A 429 1.45 22.41 -13.51
C LEU A 429 0.31 22.69 -14.46
N ILE A 430 -0.58 21.73 -14.61
CA ILE A 430 -1.89 22.03 -15.16
C ILE A 430 -2.81 22.35 -13.99
N GLN A 431 -3.08 23.63 -13.79
CA GLN A 431 -4.20 24.06 -12.96
C GLN A 431 -5.51 23.72 -13.68
N ARG A 432 -5.94 22.47 -13.59
CA ARG A 432 -7.28 22.09 -14.05
C ARG A 432 -8.27 22.50 -12.98
N GLN A 433 -9.10 23.50 -13.26
CA GLN A 433 -10.25 23.81 -12.45
C GLN A 433 -11.35 22.79 -12.72
N TYR A 434 -11.78 22.07 -11.69
CA TYR A 434 -12.93 21.17 -11.76
C TYR A 434 -14.04 21.70 -10.88
N LYS A 435 -15.26 21.75 -11.41
CA LYS A 435 -16.45 22.09 -10.62
C LYS A 435 -16.98 20.83 -9.93
N ARG A 436 -17.02 20.84 -8.60
CA ARG A 436 -17.68 19.80 -7.80
C ARG A 436 -19.19 19.77 -8.07
N LYS A 437 -19.85 18.69 -7.65
CA LYS A 437 -21.31 18.55 -7.78
C LYS A 437 -22.10 19.62 -7.02
N ASP A 438 -21.53 20.16 -5.95
CA ASP A 438 -22.07 21.28 -5.15
C ASP A 438 -21.85 22.65 -5.80
N GLY A 439 -21.22 22.70 -6.98
CA GLY A 439 -20.91 23.93 -7.71
C GLY A 439 -19.58 24.60 -7.32
N THR A 440 -18.86 24.08 -6.34
CA THR A 440 -17.59 24.64 -5.87
C THR A 440 -16.45 24.27 -6.82
N TRP A 441 -15.63 25.24 -7.19
CA TRP A 441 -14.44 25.01 -8.01
C TRP A 441 -13.28 24.50 -7.14
N ILE A 442 -12.65 23.42 -7.57
CA ILE A 442 -11.39 22.95 -7.00
C ILE A 442 -10.31 22.97 -8.08
N THR A 443 -9.11 23.39 -7.69
CA THR A 443 -7.94 23.36 -8.56
C THR A 443 -6.96 22.34 -7.98
N PRO A 444 -7.16 21.03 -8.19
CA PRO A 444 -6.16 20.05 -7.81
C PRO A 444 -4.86 20.33 -8.57
N PHE A 445 -3.78 20.53 -7.83
CA PHE A 445 -2.43 20.42 -8.36
C PHE A 445 -2.19 18.95 -8.71
N ASP A 446 -2.12 18.63 -9.99
CA ASP A 446 -1.66 17.34 -10.51
C ASP A 446 -1.08 17.54 -11.91
N PHE A 447 -0.23 16.62 -12.35
CA PHE A 447 0.31 16.61 -13.70
C PHE A 447 -0.70 15.95 -14.66
N GLU A 448 -0.74 16.37 -15.92
CA GLU A 448 -1.59 15.70 -16.94
C GLU A 448 -1.10 14.28 -17.20
N ASP A 449 0.21 14.14 -17.41
CA ASP A 449 0.93 12.88 -17.35
C ASP A 449 1.95 12.97 -16.20
N PRO A 450 1.96 12.01 -15.26
CA PRO A 450 2.93 12.02 -14.17
C PRO A 450 4.36 11.93 -14.74
N PRO A 451 5.24 12.91 -14.44
CA PRO A 451 6.62 12.87 -14.88
C PRO A 451 7.38 11.73 -14.20
N GLU A 452 8.28 11.08 -14.93
CA GLU A 452 9.23 10.14 -14.34
C GLU A 452 10.37 10.95 -13.69
N PHE A 453 10.70 10.64 -12.45
CA PHE A 453 11.80 11.28 -11.76
C PHE A 453 12.97 10.31 -11.61
N THR A 454 14.12 10.66 -12.19
CA THR A 454 15.36 9.93 -12.00
C THR A 454 16.07 10.47 -10.75
N LEU A 455 16.42 9.58 -9.82
CA LEU A 455 17.20 9.95 -8.64
C LEU A 455 18.67 10.19 -9.01
N ALA A 456 19.34 11.11 -8.32
CA ALA A 456 20.79 11.27 -8.46
C ALA A 456 21.51 9.93 -8.15
N PRO A 457 22.60 9.57 -8.85
CA PRO A 457 23.29 8.29 -8.64
C PRO A 457 23.73 8.03 -7.19
N ARG A 458 24.08 9.06 -6.43
CA ARG A 458 24.42 8.95 -5.00
C ARG A 458 23.23 8.62 -4.09
N LEU A 459 22.01 8.84 -4.58
CA LEU A 459 20.74 8.55 -3.90
C LEU A 459 20.07 7.30 -4.48
N ALA A 460 20.65 6.72 -5.54
CA ALA A 460 20.21 5.49 -6.13
C ALA A 460 20.50 4.32 -5.18
N CYS A 461 19.55 3.39 -5.08
CA CYS A 461 19.79 2.13 -4.39
C CYS A 461 20.85 1.33 -5.19
N PRO A 462 21.92 0.81 -4.58
CA PRO A 462 22.97 0.11 -5.33
C PRO A 462 22.41 -1.03 -6.21
N PRO A 463 22.90 -1.24 -7.44
CA PRO A 463 22.39 -2.31 -8.33
C PRO A 463 22.44 -3.71 -7.70
N ASP A 464 23.48 -3.99 -6.92
CA ASP A 464 23.68 -5.27 -6.22
C ASP A 464 22.71 -5.48 -5.05
N TYR A 465 22.02 -4.43 -4.61
CA TYR A 465 20.99 -4.53 -3.59
C TYR A 465 19.84 -5.45 -4.03
N PHE A 466 19.42 -5.37 -5.30
CA PHE A 466 18.38 -6.23 -5.87
C PHE A 466 18.81 -7.69 -6.01
N ARG A 467 20.13 -7.93 -6.07
CA ARG A 467 20.71 -9.28 -6.05
C ARG A 467 20.69 -9.86 -4.63
N LEU A 468 21.07 -9.06 -3.62
CA LEU A 468 20.96 -9.44 -2.21
C LEU A 468 19.51 -9.75 -1.79
N LEU A 469 18.50 -9.04 -2.32
CA LEU A 469 17.08 -9.38 -2.13
C LEU A 469 16.66 -10.77 -2.66
N LYS A 470 17.43 -11.37 -3.57
CA LYS A 470 17.22 -12.76 -4.04
C LYS A 470 17.89 -13.79 -3.13
N GLU A 471 18.81 -13.34 -2.28
CA GLU A 471 19.60 -14.16 -1.36
C GLU A 471 19.17 -13.96 0.11
N ILE A 472 18.18 -13.11 0.40
CA ILE A 472 17.61 -13.00 1.74
C ILE A 472 16.95 -14.35 2.08
N PRO A 473 17.41 -15.05 3.14
CA PRO A 473 16.76 -16.28 3.60
C PRO A 473 15.28 -16.01 3.98
N PRO A 474 14.43 -17.04 4.06
CA PRO A 474 13.07 -16.89 4.61
C PRO A 474 13.08 -16.14 5.95
N MET A 475 11.93 -15.59 6.37
CA MET A 475 11.84 -14.73 7.56
C MET A 475 12.70 -15.28 8.70
N LEU A 476 13.69 -14.48 9.15
CA LEU A 476 14.67 -14.88 10.16
C LEU A 476 13.95 -15.60 11.31
N THR A 477 14.40 -16.81 11.60
CA THR A 477 13.86 -17.57 12.73
C THR A 477 14.10 -16.79 14.03
N LEU A 478 13.36 -17.13 15.09
CA LEU A 478 13.60 -16.51 16.40
C LEU A 478 15.07 -16.69 16.84
N GLU A 479 15.67 -17.83 16.50
CA GLU A 479 17.07 -18.18 16.80
C GLU A 479 18.05 -17.28 16.02
N ASP A 480 17.81 -17.06 14.73
CA ASP A 480 18.62 -16.14 13.92
C ASP A 480 18.55 -14.69 14.44
N ARG A 481 17.43 -14.33 15.09
CA ARG A 481 17.22 -13.00 15.67
C ARG A 481 17.91 -12.83 17.01
N VAL A 482 17.86 -13.84 17.88
CA VAL A 482 18.60 -13.84 19.14
C VAL A 482 20.09 -13.71 18.86
N ALA A 483 20.61 -14.51 17.92
CA ALA A 483 22.02 -14.43 17.51
C ALA A 483 22.43 -13.04 16.98
N ARG A 484 21.58 -12.39 16.18
CA ARG A 484 21.87 -11.03 15.68
C ARG A 484 21.76 -9.93 16.73
N LEU A 485 20.84 -10.06 17.70
CA LEU A 485 20.73 -9.13 18.82
C LEU A 485 21.93 -9.27 19.75
N GLU A 486 22.34 -10.50 20.05
CA GLU A 486 23.56 -10.78 20.82
C GLU A 486 24.80 -10.23 20.11
N GLU A 487 24.92 -10.38 18.78
CA GLU A 487 26.02 -9.78 18.01
C GLU A 487 25.98 -8.24 18.04
N SER A 488 24.78 -7.65 17.94
CA SER A 488 24.61 -6.19 17.98
C SER A 488 24.92 -5.60 19.36
N ASP A 489 24.49 -6.27 20.44
CA ASP A 489 24.78 -5.86 21.81
C ASP A 489 26.28 -6.03 22.11
N ALA A 490 26.89 -7.13 21.68
CA ALA A 490 28.33 -7.33 21.79
C ALA A 490 29.13 -6.24 21.04
N ARG A 491 28.68 -5.82 19.85
CA ARG A 491 29.29 -4.69 19.13
C ARG A 491 29.12 -3.37 19.84
N ARG A 492 27.97 -3.13 20.47
CA ARG A 492 27.70 -1.91 21.23
C ARG A 492 28.59 -1.83 22.47
N THR A 493 28.69 -2.92 23.24
CA THR A 493 29.60 -3.02 24.38
C THR A 493 31.04 -2.82 23.97
N ALA A 494 31.47 -3.44 22.86
CA ALA A 494 32.83 -3.24 22.35
C ALA A 494 33.11 -1.78 21.97
N LEU A 495 32.14 -1.07 21.39
CA LEU A 495 32.27 0.36 21.04
C LEU A 495 32.37 1.24 22.29
N GLU A 496 31.53 0.99 23.31
CA GLU A 496 31.57 1.70 24.59
C GLU A 496 32.92 1.50 25.32
N GLU A 497 33.47 0.28 25.28
CA GLU A 497 34.80 -0.01 25.84
C GLU A 497 35.93 0.73 25.10
N THR A 498 35.85 0.88 23.77
CA THR A 498 36.85 1.67 23.01
C THR A 498 36.76 3.17 23.28
N ASP A 499 35.56 3.73 23.40
CA ASP A 499 35.39 5.17 23.69
C ASP A 499 35.90 5.50 25.10
N ASP A 500 35.63 4.64 26.08
CA ASP A 500 36.14 4.81 27.45
C ASP A 500 37.68 4.66 27.51
N GLN A 501 38.26 3.78 26.69
CA GLN A 501 39.71 3.60 26.59
C GLN A 501 40.40 4.81 25.94
N GLU A 502 39.83 5.39 24.87
CA GLU A 502 40.36 6.63 24.26
C GLU A 502 40.31 7.81 25.25
N ILE A 503 39.24 7.95 26.03
CA ILE A 503 39.11 9.00 27.05
C ILE A 503 40.19 8.82 28.15
N LEU A 504 40.42 7.58 28.59
CA LEU A 504 41.45 7.27 29.58
C LEU A 504 42.87 7.55 29.05
N ASP A 505 43.15 7.19 27.81
CA ASP A 505 44.46 7.43 27.18
C ASP A 505 44.72 8.93 26.97
N ASP A 506 43.69 9.72 26.58
CA ASP A 506 43.80 11.18 26.49
C ASP A 506 44.06 11.82 27.85
N MET A 507 43.35 11.39 28.90
CA MET A 507 43.55 11.86 30.28
C MET A 507 44.96 11.55 30.79
N LEU A 508 45.47 10.34 30.55
CA LEU A 508 46.82 9.94 30.94
C LEU A 508 47.90 10.71 30.15
N SER A 509 47.63 11.02 28.88
CA SER A 509 48.55 11.81 28.06
C SER A 509 48.62 13.27 28.52
N ASP A 510 47.51 13.86 28.96
CA ASP A 510 47.47 15.22 29.50
C ASP A 510 48.13 15.30 30.89
N GLU A 511 47.98 14.27 31.71
CA GLU A 511 48.67 14.18 33.01
C GLU A 511 50.19 14.08 32.83
N GLN A 512 50.67 13.31 31.84
CA GLN A 512 52.09 13.24 31.47
C GLN A 512 52.62 14.57 30.91
N ARG A 513 51.84 15.27 30.08
CA ARG A 513 52.21 16.61 29.57
C ARG A 513 52.31 17.66 30.68
N HIS A 514 51.59 17.48 31.79
CA HIS A 514 51.67 18.35 32.95
C HIS A 514 52.89 18.06 33.84
N GLN A 515 53.41 16.84 33.86
CA GLN A 515 54.62 16.47 34.60
C GLN A 515 55.92 16.92 33.92
N ASP A 516 55.92 17.07 32.59
CA ASP A 516 57.10 17.47 31.81
C ASP A 516 57.25 19.00 31.60
N ARG A 517 56.41 19.82 32.22
CA ARG A 517 56.60 21.28 32.20
C ARG A 517 57.66 21.70 33.23
N PRO A 518 58.80 22.29 32.83
CA PRO A 518 59.76 22.83 33.78
C PRO A 518 59.12 24.01 34.55
N ALA A 519 59.39 24.04 35.85
CA ALA A 519 58.81 24.97 36.83
C ALA A 519 59.07 26.45 36.53
#